data_AF-A0A3R7RJ39-F1
#
_entry.id   AF-A0A3R7RJ39-F1
#
_cell.length_a   1.000
_cell.length_b   1.000
_cell.length_c   1.000
_cell.angle_alpha   90.00
_cell.angle_beta   90.00
_cell.angle_gamma   90.00
#
_symmetry.space_group_name_H-M   'P 1'
#
loop_
_entity.id
_entity.type
_entity.pdbx_description
1 polymer ?
#
loop_
_entity_poly.entity_id
_entity_poly.type
_entity_poly.pdbx_seq_one_letter_code
_entity_poly.pdbx_strand_id
1 'polypeptide(L)' 'MFGKLVRWLQFRGAVNELNQLPESLLKDIGMYKGNIRTKCYEHYYKDGNYYKDYHHKIKI' A
#
# COMPACT_ATOMS: atom_id res chain seq x y z
N MET A 1 -3.25 22.56 -4.85
CA MET A 1 -2.90 21.68 -3.70
C MET A 1 -3.82 20.45 -3.59
N PHE A 2 -4.32 19.88 -4.71
CA PHE A 2 -5.28 18.76 -4.73
C PHE A 2 -4.64 17.37 -4.95
N GLY A 3 -3.38 17.33 -5.41
CA GLY A 3 -2.71 16.09 -5.77
C GLY A 3 -2.42 15.13 -4.62
N LYS A 4 -2.48 15.57 -3.35
CA LYS A 4 -2.33 14.68 -2.18
C LYS A 4 -3.65 13.98 -1.82
N LEU A 5 -4.79 14.67 -1.94
CA LEU A 5 -6.11 14.13 -1.59
C LEU A 5 -6.58 13.07 -2.60
N VAL A 6 -6.51 13.39 -3.90
CA VAL A 6 -6.89 12.46 -4.99
C VAL A 6 -6.07 11.17 -4.90
N ARG A 7 -4.79 11.31 -4.60
CA ARG A 7 -3.82 10.22 -4.57
C ARG A 7 -4.04 9.35 -3.30
N TRP A 8 -4.41 9.95 -2.16
CA TRP A 8 -4.86 9.20 -0.98
C TRP A 8 -6.14 8.41 -1.22
N LEU A 9 -7.11 8.97 -1.95
CA LEU A 9 -8.34 8.27 -2.33
C LEU A 9 -8.05 7.07 -3.24
N GLN A 10 -7.16 7.23 -4.23
CA GLN A 10 -6.71 6.13 -5.10
C GLN A 10 -6.04 5.00 -4.31
N PHE A 11 -5.16 5.34 -3.35
CA PHE A 11 -4.54 4.35 -2.46
C PHE A 11 -5.59 3.57 -1.67
N ARG A 12 -6.59 4.26 -1.10
CA ARG A 12 -7.64 3.62 -0.32
C ARG A 12 -8.53 2.72 -1.17
N GLY A 13 -8.83 3.13 -2.41
CA GLY A 13 -9.55 2.35 -3.41
C GLY A 13 -8.80 1.06 -3.75
N ALA A 14 -7.53 1.17 -4.13
CA ALA A 14 -6.70 0.01 -4.50
C ALA A 14 -6.57 -1.01 -3.34
N VAL A 15 -6.38 -0.54 -2.10
CA VAL A 15 -6.34 -1.42 -0.93
C VAL A 15 -7.68 -2.14 -0.74
N ASN A 16 -8.81 -1.46 -0.96
CA ASN A 16 -10.13 -2.06 -0.81
C ASN A 16 -10.40 -3.10 -1.90
N GLU A 17 -10.08 -2.81 -3.16
CA GLU A 17 -10.20 -3.74 -4.29
C GLU A 17 -9.35 -5.00 -4.07
N LEU A 18 -8.08 -4.84 -3.68
CA LEU A 18 -7.20 -5.98 -3.38
C LEU A 18 -7.70 -6.82 -2.20
N ASN A 19 -8.34 -6.20 -1.19
CA ASN A 19 -8.90 -6.96 -0.06
C ASN A 19 -10.13 -7.80 -0.45
N GLN A 20 -10.85 -7.40 -1.50
CA GLN A 20 -11.98 -8.14 -2.04
C GLN A 20 -11.55 -9.32 -2.91
N LEU A 21 -10.29 -9.34 -3.38
CA LEU A 21 -9.78 -10.47 -4.15
C LEU A 21 -9.64 -11.74 -3.28
N PRO A 22 -9.84 -12.92 -3.88
CA PRO A 22 -9.55 -14.19 -3.24
C PRO A 22 -8.05 -14.33 -2.97
N GLU A 23 -7.71 -15.04 -1.90
CA GLU A 23 -6.32 -15.18 -1.44
C GLU A 23 -5.42 -15.91 -2.46
N SER A 24 -5.99 -16.78 -3.30
CA SER A 24 -5.26 -17.44 -4.39
C SER A 24 -4.68 -16.43 -5.39
N LEU A 25 -5.51 -15.50 -5.88
CA LEU A 25 -5.07 -14.45 -6.81
C LEU A 25 -4.06 -13.50 -6.17
N LEU A 26 -4.22 -13.20 -4.88
CA LEU A 26 -3.24 -12.41 -4.14
C LEU A 26 -1.89 -13.13 -4.06
N LYS A 27 -1.89 -14.44 -3.83
CA LYS A 27 -0.66 -15.26 -3.80
C LYS A 27 0.03 -15.31 -5.15
N ASP A 28 -0.72 -15.41 -6.25
CA ASP A 28 -0.16 -15.41 -7.61
C ASP A 28 0.64 -14.13 -7.93
N ILE A 29 0.22 -13.00 -7.38
CA ILE A 29 0.94 -11.71 -7.50
C ILE A 29 1.91 -11.44 -6.34
N GLY A 30 2.17 -12.44 -5.47
CA GLY A 30 3.09 -12.32 -4.33
C GLY A 30 2.60 -11.39 -3.21
N MET A 31 1.29 -11.15 -3.12
CA MET A 31 0.65 -10.36 -2.07
C MET A 31 -0.11 -11.24 -1.07
N TYR A 32 -0.22 -10.74 0.15
CA TYR A 32 -0.97 -11.39 1.24
C TYR A 32 -1.87 -10.34 1.89
N LYS A 33 -3.08 -10.69 2.34
CA LYS A 33 -4.00 -9.70 2.93
C LYS A 33 -3.37 -8.87 4.05
N GLY A 34 -2.53 -9.48 4.89
CA GLY A 34 -1.78 -8.80 5.93
C GLY A 34 -0.72 -7.79 5.43
N ASN A 35 -0.28 -7.88 4.18
CA ASN A 35 0.73 -7.01 3.59
C ASN A 35 0.21 -6.04 2.50
N ILE A 36 -1.05 -6.16 2.06
CA ILE A 36 -1.63 -5.33 0.99
C ILE A 36 -1.40 -3.84 1.25
N ARG A 37 -1.77 -3.37 2.45
CA ARG A 37 -1.62 -1.96 2.83
C ARG A 37 -0.16 -1.52 2.74
N THR A 38 0.75 -2.33 3.27
CA THR A 38 2.19 -2.04 3.25
C THR A 38 2.69 -1.99 1.81
N LYS A 39 2.42 -3.01 0.98
CA LYS A 39 2.85 -3.08 -0.42
C LYS A 39 2.31 -1.95 -1.29
N CYS A 40 1.03 -1.60 -1.14
CA CYS A 40 0.46 -0.43 -1.81
C CYS A 40 1.18 0.86 -1.36
N TYR A 41 1.59 0.94 -0.10
CA TYR A 41 2.29 2.10 0.44
C TYR A 41 3.74 2.14 -0.06
N GLU A 42 4.42 0.99 -0.10
CA GLU A 42 5.76 0.85 -0.69
C GLU A 42 5.80 1.34 -2.14
N HIS A 43 4.81 0.97 -2.96
CA HIS A 43 4.68 1.50 -4.33
C HIS A 43 4.39 3.00 -4.34
N TYR A 44 3.49 3.45 -3.48
CA TYR A 44 3.10 4.86 -3.39
C TYR A 44 4.25 5.79 -2.97
N TYR A 45 5.22 5.28 -2.21
CA TYR A 45 6.36 6.03 -1.68
C TYR A 45 7.71 5.72 -2.36
N LYS A 46 7.80 4.67 -3.20
CA LYS A 46 8.98 4.45 -4.07
C LYS A 46 9.04 5.45 -5.22
N ASP A 47 7.88 5.84 -5.77
CA ASP A 47 7.79 6.87 -6.82
C ASP A 47 7.96 8.31 -6.29
N GLY A 48 7.93 8.50 -4.96
CA GLY A 48 8.16 9.80 -4.33
C GLY A 48 9.00 9.66 -3.08
N ASN A 49 10.30 9.97 -3.19
CA ASN A 49 11.32 10.12 -2.12
C ASN A 49 10.78 10.45 -0.70
N TYR A 50 10.20 9.50 0.03
CA TYR A 50 9.68 9.70 1.40
C TYR A 50 9.83 8.44 2.28
N TYR A 51 10.65 7.48 1.87
CA TYR A 51 10.84 6.19 2.57
C TYR A 51 11.54 6.26 3.94
N LYS A 52 11.93 7.45 4.42
CA LYS A 52 12.74 7.60 5.63
C LYS A 52 11.97 7.55 6.96
N ASP A 53 10.65 7.74 6.97
CA ASP A 53 9.94 7.93 8.25
C ASP A 53 9.32 6.67 8.87
N TYR A 54 9.02 5.64 8.08
CA TYR A 54 8.24 4.50 8.61
C TYR A 54 9.06 3.46 9.38
N HIS A 55 10.37 3.38 9.15
CA HIS A 55 11.23 2.41 9.85
C HIS A 55 11.62 2.81 11.27
N HIS A 56 11.24 4.01 11.75
CA HIS A 56 11.53 4.43 13.13
C HIS A 56 10.51 3.90 14.17
N LYS A 57 9.40 3.28 13.73
CA LYS A 57 8.31 2.86 14.65
C LYS A 57 8.15 1.35 14.86
N ILE A 58 9.08 0.52 14.41
CA ILE A 58 9.14 -0.89 14.84
C ILE A 58 10.41 -1.06 15.70
N LYS A 59 10.30 -0.67 16.98
CA LYS A 59 11.16 -1.18 18.04
C LYS A 59 10.52 -2.46 18.56
N ILE A 60 11.24 -3.58 18.40
CA ILE A 60 11.00 -4.84 19.12
C ILE A 60 11.24 -4.59 20.61
#